data_AF-A0A2E8YNJ6-F1
#
_entry.id   AF-A0A2E8YNJ6-F1
#
_cell.length_a   1.000
_cell.length_b   1.000
_cell.length_c   1.000
_cell.angle_alpha   90.00
_cell.angle_beta   90.00
_cell.angle_gamma   90.00
#
_symmetry.space_group_name_H-M   'P 1'
#
loop_
_entity.id
_entity.type
_entity.pdbx_description
1 polymer ?
#
loop_
_entity_poly.entity_id
_entity_poly.type
_entity_poly.pdbx_seq_one_letter_code
_entity_poly.pdbx_strand_id
1 'polypeptide(L)'
;MSESGSCLCGSVNLEYKSEPNFFLLCHCTDCQKATGSPVASIIGVPENDFIISGEVNSYKCEAGVTRSFCINCGSQIYSTAEGAPGLILIKTGVLDKQPSIDPTMVCWTDSKPNWLEIKHPDIKFEKNPG
;
A
#
# COMPACT_ATOMS: atom_id res chain seq x y z
N MET A 1 6.74 17.82 -4.84
CA MET A 1 7.98 17.07 -4.59
C MET A 1 7.72 15.65 -5.03
N SER A 2 8.66 15.00 -5.72
CA SER A 2 8.48 13.61 -6.16
C SER A 2 8.90 12.66 -5.04
N GLU A 3 8.04 11.71 -4.70
CA GLU A 3 8.32 10.60 -3.80
C GLU A 3 8.45 9.31 -4.60
N SER A 4 9.24 8.37 -4.08
CA SER A 4 9.59 7.12 -4.78
C SER A 4 9.42 5.90 -3.90
N GLY A 5 9.45 4.75 -4.55
CA GLY A 5 9.44 3.46 -3.89
C GLY A 5 9.87 2.34 -4.82
N SER A 6 10.09 1.18 -4.25
CA SER A 6 10.45 -0.02 -4.99
C SER A 6 9.87 -1.28 -4.36
N CYS A 7 9.69 -2.31 -5.18
CA CYS A 7 9.35 -3.63 -4.67
C CYS A 7 10.49 -4.22 -3.83
N LEU A 8 10.22 -5.31 -3.08
CA LEU A 8 11.21 -5.94 -2.20
C LEU A 8 12.53 -6.33 -2.91
N CYS A 9 12.46 -6.76 -4.18
CA CYS A 9 13.65 -7.13 -4.95
C CYS A 9 14.24 -5.97 -5.79
N GLY A 10 13.64 -4.77 -5.74
CA GLY A 10 14.09 -3.60 -6.50
C GLY A 10 13.82 -3.63 -8.01
N SER A 11 13.21 -4.69 -8.55
CA SER A 11 12.98 -4.82 -10.00
C SER A 11 11.81 -3.99 -10.53
N VAL A 12 10.97 -3.46 -9.65
CA VAL A 12 9.86 -2.56 -9.98
C VAL A 12 10.04 -1.29 -9.16
N ASN A 13 10.06 -0.15 -9.85
CA ASN A 13 10.21 1.18 -9.23
C ASN A 13 8.98 2.02 -9.55
N LEU A 14 8.55 2.81 -8.59
CA LEU A 14 7.44 3.74 -8.72
C LEU A 14 7.87 5.15 -8.31
N GLU A 15 7.23 6.14 -8.91
CA GLU A 15 7.33 7.55 -8.52
C GLU A 15 5.96 8.20 -8.56
N TYR A 16 5.72 9.17 -7.68
CA TYR A 16 4.57 10.06 -7.78
C TYR A 16 4.94 11.51 -7.40
N LYS A 17 4.28 12.49 -8.02
CA LYS A 17 4.71 13.91 -7.96
C LYS A 17 3.86 14.82 -7.08
N SER A 18 2.67 14.37 -6.70
CA SER A 18 1.68 15.10 -5.91
C SER A 18 1.65 14.66 -4.46
N GLU A 19 1.09 15.53 -3.61
CA GLU A 19 0.67 15.12 -2.28
C GLU A 19 -0.51 14.13 -2.39
N PRO A 20 -0.56 13.06 -1.59
CA PRO A 20 -1.68 12.12 -1.67
C PRO A 20 -3.01 12.77 -1.31
N ASN A 21 -4.07 12.43 -2.06
CA ASN A 21 -5.42 12.91 -1.80
C ASN A 21 -5.97 12.38 -0.46
N PHE A 22 -5.56 11.17 -0.07
CA PHE A 22 -5.91 10.55 1.19
C PHE A 22 -4.90 9.47 1.58
N PHE A 23 -4.91 9.10 2.85
CA PHE A 23 -4.23 7.94 3.39
C PHE A 23 -5.24 7.05 4.13
N LEU A 24 -5.52 5.89 3.56
CA LEU A 24 -6.44 4.88 4.04
C LEU A 24 -5.73 3.72 4.76
N LEU A 25 -6.20 3.40 5.95
CA LEU A 25 -6.00 2.11 6.60
C LEU A 25 -7.24 1.23 6.39
N CYS A 26 -7.09 0.17 5.60
CA CYS A 26 -8.18 -0.74 5.26
C CYS A 26 -8.05 -2.07 5.99
N HIS A 27 -9.13 -2.46 6.68
CA HIS A 27 -9.20 -3.73 7.41
C HIS A 27 -10.05 -4.80 6.72
N CYS A 28 -10.54 -4.59 5.49
CA CYS A 28 -11.38 -5.60 4.85
C CYS A 28 -10.60 -6.90 4.61
N THR A 29 -11.30 -8.05 4.67
CA THR A 29 -10.69 -9.38 4.51
C THR A 29 -9.93 -9.55 3.19
N ASP A 30 -10.41 -8.93 2.10
CA ASP A 30 -9.73 -8.97 0.80
C ASP A 30 -8.37 -8.24 0.87
N CYS A 31 -8.32 -7.09 1.54
CA CYS A 31 -7.05 -6.39 1.78
C CYS A 31 -6.11 -7.17 2.70
N GLN A 32 -6.63 -7.82 3.75
CA GLN A 32 -5.82 -8.65 4.64
C GLN A 32 -5.19 -9.84 3.90
N LYS A 33 -5.99 -10.56 3.10
CA LYS A 33 -5.51 -11.67 2.28
C LYS A 33 -4.50 -11.24 1.22
N ALA A 34 -4.75 -10.08 0.61
CA ALA A 34 -3.88 -9.52 -0.42
C ALA A 34 -2.50 -9.18 0.16
N THR A 35 -2.44 -8.44 1.27
CA THR A 35 -1.16 -7.95 1.81
C THR A 35 -0.48 -8.94 2.76
N GLY A 36 -1.18 -9.95 3.27
CA GLY A 36 -0.72 -10.78 4.37
C GLY A 36 -0.61 -10.03 5.70
N SER A 37 -1.09 -8.77 5.77
CA SER A 37 -1.05 -7.89 6.93
C SER A 37 -2.46 -7.71 7.52
N PRO A 38 -2.62 -7.51 8.84
CA PRO A 38 -3.93 -7.24 9.45
C PRO A 38 -4.54 -5.89 9.01
N VAL A 39 -3.78 -5.06 8.31
CA VAL A 39 -4.20 -3.79 7.72
C VAL A 39 -3.47 -3.55 6.41
N ALA A 40 -4.20 -3.12 5.39
CA ALA A 40 -3.59 -2.54 4.20
C ALA A 40 -3.45 -1.02 4.38
N SER A 41 -2.22 -0.55 4.26
CA SER A 41 -1.86 0.87 4.33
C SER A 41 -1.72 1.41 2.92
N ILE A 42 -2.58 2.37 2.54
CA ILE A 42 -2.81 2.77 1.14
C ILE A 42 -2.89 4.28 1.02
N ILE A 43 -2.16 4.88 0.09
CA ILE A 43 -2.38 6.27 -0.32
C ILE A 43 -3.03 6.36 -1.70
N GLY A 44 -3.87 7.35 -1.91
CA GLY A 44 -4.47 7.64 -3.22
C GLY A 44 -3.80 8.83 -3.88
N VAL A 45 -3.25 8.66 -5.08
CA VAL A 45 -2.65 9.74 -5.88
C VAL A 45 -3.32 9.83 -7.26
N PRO A 46 -3.36 11.01 -7.90
CA PRO A 46 -3.81 11.13 -9.29
C PRO A 46 -3.01 10.22 -10.24
N GLU A 47 -3.71 9.52 -11.13
CA GLU A 47 -3.08 8.62 -12.10
C GLU A 47 -2.06 9.31 -13.00
N ASN A 48 -2.34 10.55 -13.40
CA ASN A 48 -1.44 11.35 -14.25
C ASN A 48 -0.12 11.72 -13.55
N ASP A 49 -0.07 11.63 -12.23
CA ASP A 49 1.14 11.93 -11.45
C ASP A 49 1.94 10.69 -11.10
N PHE A 50 1.45 9.49 -11.40
CA PHE A 50 2.07 8.22 -11.09
C PHE A 50 2.89 7.67 -12.26
N ILE A 51 4.11 7.26 -11.98
CA ILE A 51 5.01 6.65 -12.94
C ILE A 51 5.46 5.30 -12.36
N ILE A 52 5.53 4.28 -13.21
CA ILE A 52 6.04 2.96 -12.83
C ILE A 52 6.95 2.42 -13.92
N SER A 53 7.99 1.69 -13.50
CA SER A 53 8.90 0.96 -14.36
C SER A 53 9.17 -0.44 -13.81
N GLY A 54 9.48 -1.38 -14.71
CA GLY A 54 9.65 -2.79 -14.38
C GLY A 54 8.40 -3.62 -14.65
N GLU A 55 8.54 -4.95 -14.53
CA GLU A 55 7.47 -5.89 -14.86
C GLU A 55 6.54 -6.16 -13.66
N VAL A 56 5.25 -5.91 -13.89
CA VAL A 56 4.17 -6.21 -12.94
C VAL A 56 3.17 -7.17 -13.58
N ASN A 57 2.54 -7.98 -12.74
CA ASN A 57 1.32 -8.70 -13.10
C ASN A 57 0.16 -8.17 -12.26
N SER A 58 -1.07 -8.41 -12.71
CA SER A 58 -2.26 -7.86 -12.07
C SER A 58 -3.31 -8.93 -11.80
N TYR A 59 -4.05 -8.74 -10.72
CA TYR A 59 -5.21 -9.56 -10.36
C TYR A 59 -6.41 -8.65 -10.08
N LYS A 60 -7.49 -8.82 -10.84
CA LYS A 60 -8.76 -8.12 -10.61
C LYS A 60 -9.62 -8.96 -9.66
N CYS A 61 -9.92 -8.42 -8.48
CA CYS A 61 -10.86 -9.06 -7.57
C CYS A 61 -12.31 -8.71 -7.93
N GLU A 62 -13.25 -9.50 -7.40
CA GLU A 62 -14.69 -9.33 -7.63
C GLU A 62 -15.21 -7.96 -7.16
N ALA A 63 -14.56 -7.34 -6.16
CA ALA A 63 -14.93 -6.03 -5.64
C ALA A 63 -14.53 -4.84 -6.55
N GLY A 64 -14.13 -5.10 -7.81
CA GLY A 64 -13.77 -4.06 -8.77
C GLY A 64 -12.42 -3.40 -8.50
N VAL A 65 -11.54 -4.07 -7.73
CA VAL A 65 -10.17 -3.61 -7.47
C VAL A 65 -9.18 -4.46 -8.27
N THR A 66 -8.35 -3.81 -9.08
CA THR A 66 -7.24 -4.46 -9.78
C THR A 66 -5.96 -4.19 -9.01
N ARG A 67 -5.30 -5.25 -8.53
CA ARG A 67 -4.06 -5.17 -7.76
C ARG A 67 -2.88 -5.50 -8.66
N SER A 68 -1.87 -4.64 -8.67
CA SER A 68 -0.64 -4.87 -9.44
C SER A 68 0.53 -5.15 -8.50
N PHE A 69 1.26 -6.21 -8.80
CA PHE A 69 2.36 -6.72 -7.96
C PHE A 69 3.57 -7.10 -8.81
N CYS A 70 4.74 -7.04 -8.18
CA CYS A 70 5.99 -7.46 -8.81
C CYS A 70 5.96 -8.96 -9.09
N ILE A 71 6.24 -9.37 -10.33
CA ILE A 71 6.24 -10.80 -10.72
C ILE A 71 7.34 -11.62 -10.05
N ASN A 72 8.42 -10.97 -9.60
CA ASN A 72 9.60 -11.63 -9.06
C ASN A 72 9.50 -11.88 -7.55
N CYS A 73 9.04 -10.88 -6.78
CA CYS A 73 8.99 -10.96 -5.31
C CYS A 73 7.57 -10.92 -4.73
N GLY A 74 6.54 -10.71 -5.54
CA GLY A 74 5.15 -10.68 -5.09
C GLY A 74 4.73 -9.41 -4.33
N SER A 75 5.63 -8.44 -4.10
CA SER A 75 5.26 -7.17 -3.46
C SER A 75 4.11 -6.49 -4.20
N GLN A 76 3.05 -6.16 -3.49
CA GLN A 76 1.96 -5.34 -4.03
C GLN A 76 2.41 -3.89 -4.13
N ILE A 77 2.30 -3.32 -5.32
CA ILE A 77 2.83 -1.98 -5.62
C ILE A 77 1.69 -0.97 -5.55
N TYR A 78 0.68 -1.17 -6.38
CA TYR A 78 -0.47 -0.27 -6.46
C TYR A 78 -1.75 -1.03 -6.79
N SER A 79 -2.87 -0.34 -6.75
CA SER A 79 -4.15 -0.85 -7.24
C SER A 79 -4.90 0.25 -7.97
N THR A 80 -5.78 -0.13 -8.88
CA THR A 80 -6.85 0.72 -9.40
C THR A 80 -8.19 0.18 -8.91
N ALA A 81 -9.18 1.05 -8.75
CA ALA A 81 -10.50 0.64 -8.26
C ALA A 81 -11.60 1.37 -9.03
N GLU A 82 -12.65 0.64 -9.40
CA GLU A 82 -13.83 1.21 -10.06
C GLU A 82 -14.52 2.30 -9.19
N GLY A 83 -14.46 2.15 -7.86
CA GLY A 83 -14.96 3.14 -6.90
C GLY A 83 -14.06 4.36 -6.67
N ALA A 84 -12.87 4.41 -7.29
CA ALA A 84 -11.93 5.52 -7.19
C ALA A 84 -11.28 5.81 -8.57
N PRO A 85 -12.08 6.17 -9.59
CA PRO A 85 -11.58 6.36 -10.94
C PRO A 85 -10.57 7.51 -11.01
N GLY A 86 -9.52 7.35 -11.83
CA GLY A 86 -8.45 8.34 -12.00
C GLY A 86 -7.47 8.42 -10.84
N LEU A 87 -7.56 7.51 -9.85
CA LEU A 87 -6.62 7.39 -8.75
C LEU A 87 -5.83 6.08 -8.81
N ILE A 88 -4.55 6.19 -8.46
CA ILE A 88 -3.65 5.08 -8.18
C ILE A 88 -3.56 4.90 -6.67
N LEU A 89 -3.87 3.69 -6.20
CA LEU A 89 -3.88 3.31 -4.80
C LEU A 89 -2.56 2.62 -4.44
N ILE A 90 -1.54 3.39 -4.05
CA ILE A 90 -0.20 2.88 -3.77
C ILE A 90 -0.16 2.23 -2.39
N LYS A 91 0.48 1.06 -2.27
CA LYS A 91 0.75 0.43 -0.96
C LYS A 91 1.90 1.15 -0.29
N THR A 92 1.71 1.69 0.91
CA THR A 92 2.75 2.52 1.54
C THR A 92 3.98 1.72 1.95
N GLY A 93 3.86 0.40 2.10
CA GLY A 93 4.97 -0.47 2.49
C GLY A 93 6.06 -0.64 1.42
N VAL A 94 5.83 -0.17 0.19
CA VAL A 94 6.84 -0.17 -0.89
C VAL A 94 7.44 1.21 -1.13
N LEU A 95 7.08 2.22 -0.33
CA LEU A 95 7.65 3.56 -0.44
C LEU A 95 9.01 3.62 0.27
N ASP A 96 9.95 4.38 -0.28
CA ASP A 96 11.28 4.57 0.33
C ASP A 96 11.20 5.45 1.59
N LYS A 97 10.14 6.26 1.68
CA LYS A 97 9.83 7.13 2.82
C LYS A 97 8.36 6.99 3.20
N GLN A 98 8.06 7.34 4.45
CA GLN A 98 6.67 7.44 4.88
C GLN A 98 5.92 8.49 4.06
N PRO A 99 4.61 8.31 3.81
CA PRO A 99 3.79 9.33 3.16
C PRO A 99 3.91 10.70 3.84
N SER A 100 3.72 11.78 3.08
CA SER A 100 3.79 13.15 3.57
C SER A 100 2.60 13.56 4.46
N ILE A 101 1.56 12.72 4.50
CA ILE A 101 0.35 12.90 5.30
C ILE A 101 0.19 11.74 6.27
N ASP A 102 -0.48 11.98 7.39
CA ASP A 102 -0.92 10.92 8.31
C ASP A 102 -2.17 10.19 7.78
N PRO A 103 -2.50 9.00 8.31
CA PRO A 103 -3.77 8.32 8.01
C PRO A 103 -4.98 9.25 8.21
N THR A 104 -5.71 9.51 7.14
CA THR A 104 -6.91 10.36 7.14
C THR A 104 -8.19 9.55 7.21
N MET A 105 -8.13 8.25 6.90
CA MET A 105 -9.30 7.37 6.84
C MET A 105 -8.98 5.97 7.37
N VAL A 106 -9.96 5.37 8.04
CA VAL A 106 -9.95 3.95 8.40
C VAL A 106 -11.29 3.35 7.98
N CYS A 107 -11.25 2.22 7.28
CA CYS A 107 -12.46 1.57 6.78
C CYS A 107 -12.49 0.06 7.08
N TRP A 108 -13.71 -0.51 7.12
CA TRP A 108 -13.98 -1.91 7.46
C TRP A 108 -13.47 -2.32 8.84
N THR A 109 -13.66 -1.43 9.82
CA THR A 109 -13.22 -1.64 11.22
C THR A 109 -13.95 -2.79 11.91
N ASP A 110 -15.09 -3.24 11.38
CA ASP A 110 -15.78 -4.47 11.77
C ASP A 110 -14.97 -5.73 11.48
N SER A 111 -14.13 -5.69 10.44
CA SER A 111 -13.20 -6.76 10.06
C SER A 111 -11.82 -6.62 10.72
N LYS A 112 -11.59 -5.55 11.50
CA LYS A 112 -10.33 -5.33 12.22
C LYS A 112 -10.15 -6.46 13.24
N PRO A 113 -8.99 -7.15 13.26
CA PRO A 113 -8.74 -8.16 14.29
C PRO A 113 -8.81 -7.54 15.69
N ASN A 114 -9.55 -8.16 16.62
CA ASN A 114 -9.75 -7.62 17.96
C ASN A 114 -8.46 -7.44 18.76
N TRP A 115 -7.43 -8.23 18.46
CA TRP A 115 -6.10 -8.12 19.07
C TRP A 115 -5.27 -6.98 18.49
N LEU A 116 -5.69 -6.35 17.39
CA LEU A 116 -4.93 -5.30 16.71
C LEU A 116 -5.04 -3.98 17.47
N GLU A 117 -4.32 -3.93 18.57
CA GLU A 117 -3.81 -2.72 19.21
C GLU A 117 -2.29 -2.88 19.24
N ILE A 118 -1.56 -1.99 18.56
CA ILE A 118 -0.10 -2.09 18.55
C ILE A 118 0.41 -1.61 19.91
N LYS A 119 0.64 -2.55 20.82
CA LYS A 119 1.38 -2.36 22.07
C LYS A 119 2.77 -2.93 21.85
N HIS A 120 3.79 -2.10 21.98
CA HIS A 120 5.17 -2.54 21.81
C HIS A 120 5.67 -3.18 23.12
N PRO A 121 6.43 -4.29 23.06
CA PRO A 121 7.14 -4.80 24.22
C PRO A 121 8.26 -3.85 24.65
N ASP A 122 8.72 -3.97 25.90
CA ASP A 122 9.83 -3.14 26.42
C ASP A 122 11.15 -3.37 25.67
N ILE A 123 11.38 -4.61 25.22
CA ILE A 123 12.52 -4.97 24.40
C ILE A 123 12.20 -4.66 22.94
N LYS A 124 12.83 -3.61 22.42
CA LYS A 124 12.68 -3.15 21.05
C LYS A 124 14.05 -2.91 20.44
N PHE A 125 14.19 -3.22 19.16
CA PHE A 125 15.38 -2.93 18.37
C PHE A 125 14.98 -1.97 17.25
N GLU A 126 15.80 -0.95 17.01
CA GLU A 126 15.57 -0.03 15.88
C GLU A 126 15.92 -0.68 14.52
N LYS A 127 16.73 -1.75 14.54
CA LYS A 127 17.21 -2.50 13.37
C LYS A 127 17.28 -3.99 13.71
N ASN A 128 17.68 -4.82 12.74
CA ASN A 128 17.86 -6.25 12.97
C ASN A 128 18.70 -6.48 14.24
N PRO A 129 18.18 -7.21 15.24
CA PRO A 129 19.03 -7.70 16.31
C PRO A 129 20.12 -8.57 15.67
N GLY A 130 21.36 -8.41 16.14
CA GLY A 130 22.55 -9.03 15.55
C GLY A 130 22.44 -10.54 15.32
#